data_AF-A0A377D5J8-F1
#
_entry.id   AF-A0A377D5J8-F1
#
_cell.length_a   1.000
_cell.length_b   1.000
_cell.length_c   1.000
_cell.angle_alpha   90.00
_cell.angle_beta   90.00
_cell.angle_gamma   90.00
#
_symmetry.space_group_name_H-M   'P 1'
#
loop_
_entity.id
_entity.type
_entity.pdbx_description
1 polymer ?
#
loop_
_entity_poly.entity_id
_entity_poly.type
_entity_poly.pdbx_seq_one_letter_code
_entity_poly.pdbx_strand_id
1 'polypeptide(L)'
;MQVSLLGLLERGDFKDNSVWAFKTLNSDGTRQNNVFRYPTRSKFLVEMVLLKNKLHFLLKKMRFSTFKDNYDSSYFSGCALLISKNVFLQLNGFDEEFYFYHEECDLFIRLEQKI
;
A
#
# COMPACT_ATOMS: atom_id res chain seq x y z
N MET A 1 11.89 1.93 -19.79
CA MET A 1 13.26 1.64 -19.33
C MET A 1 13.16 0.87 -18.03
N GLN A 2 13.47 -0.42 -18.03
CA GLN A 2 13.41 -1.24 -16.82
C GLN A 2 14.70 -0.98 -16.03
N VAL A 3 14.62 -0.16 -14.98
CA VAL A 3 15.78 0.11 -14.12
C VAL A 3 15.93 -1.07 -13.17
N SER A 4 17.12 -1.67 -13.11
CA SER A 4 17.41 -2.75 -12.18
C SER A 4 17.43 -2.20 -10.75
N LEU A 5 17.09 -3.04 -9.76
CA LEU A 5 17.17 -2.67 -8.33
C LEU A 5 18.59 -2.18 -7.97
N LEU A 6 19.62 -2.87 -8.47
CA LEU A 6 21.01 -2.46 -8.28
C LEU A 6 21.26 -1.04 -8.81
N GLY A 7 20.81 -0.76 -10.03
CA GLY A 7 20.98 0.56 -10.64
C GLY A 7 20.20 1.67 -9.95
N LEU A 8 19.13 1.35 -9.20
CA LEU A 8 18.41 2.31 -8.35
C LEU A 8 19.15 2.59 -7.04
N LEU A 9 19.71 1.56 -6.42
CA LEU A 9 20.50 1.70 -5.19
C LEU A 9 21.81 2.44 -5.45
N GLU A 10 22.49 2.15 -6.56
CA GLU A 10 23.74 2.80 -6.96
C GLU A 10 23.57 4.30 -7.25
N ARG A 11 22.37 4.74 -7.67
CA ARG A 11 22.08 6.15 -7.90
C ARG A 11 21.90 6.96 -6.62
N GLY A 12 21.77 6.31 -5.45
CA GLY A 12 21.52 7.00 -4.18
C GLY A 12 20.15 7.67 -4.10
N ASP A 13 19.21 7.30 -4.98
CA ASP A 13 17.85 7.86 -5.00
C ASP A 13 17.01 7.41 -3.79
N PHE A 14 17.41 6.31 -3.14
CA PHE A 14 16.76 5.79 -1.94
C PHE A 14 17.15 6.62 -0.71
N LYS A 15 16.18 7.34 -0.16
CA LYS A 15 16.35 8.15 1.05
C LYS A 15 15.94 7.37 2.29
N ASP A 16 16.57 7.64 3.43
CA ASP A 16 16.26 6.95 4.69
C ASP A 16 14.77 7.06 5.06
N ASN A 17 14.16 8.22 4.82
CA ASN A 17 12.76 8.52 5.15
C ASN A 17 11.78 8.05 4.05
N SER A 18 12.18 7.11 3.19
CA SER A 18 11.36 6.66 2.07
C SER A 18 11.10 5.15 2.12
N VAL A 19 9.91 4.76 1.69
CA VAL A 19 9.52 3.38 1.46
C VAL A 19 9.15 3.23 0.00
N TRP A 20 9.73 2.25 -0.66
CA TRP A 20 9.45 1.95 -2.05
C TRP A 20 8.68 0.65 -2.16
N ALA A 21 7.70 0.63 -3.04
CA ALA A 21 6.92 -0.55 -3.39
C ALA A 21 7.15 -0.90 -4.85
N PHE A 22 7.17 -2.20 -5.14
CA PHE A 22 7.43 -2.67 -6.49
C PHE A 22 6.12 -2.93 -7.25
N LYS A 23 6.09 -2.54 -8.52
CA LYS A 23 4.99 -2.91 -9.42
C LYS A 23 4.99 -4.43 -9.60
N THR A 24 3.92 -5.08 -9.15
CA THR A 24 3.71 -6.51 -9.37
C THR A 24 2.90 -6.77 -10.64
N LEU A 25 3.16 -7.91 -11.26
CA LEU A 25 2.50 -8.37 -12.48
C LEU A 25 1.86 -9.73 -12.22
N ASN A 26 0.70 -9.96 -12.83
CA ASN A 26 0.06 -11.26 -12.87
C ASN A 26 0.85 -12.20 -13.82
N SER A 27 0.49 -13.49 -13.83
CA SER A 27 1.12 -14.49 -14.70
C SER A 27 0.98 -14.20 -16.20
N ASP A 28 -0.06 -13.45 -16.60
CA ASP A 28 -0.30 -13.01 -17.98
C ASP A 28 0.43 -11.70 -18.33
N GLY A 29 1.26 -11.16 -17.41
CA GLY A 29 1.98 -9.90 -17.58
C GLY A 29 1.14 -8.64 -17.36
N THR A 30 -0.15 -8.76 -17.09
CA THR A 30 -0.99 -7.61 -16.71
C THR A 30 -0.62 -7.09 -15.32
N ARG A 31 -0.88 -5.81 -15.04
CA ARG A 31 -0.57 -5.23 -13.73
C ARG A 31 -1.46 -5.85 -12.65
N GLN A 32 -0.83 -6.38 -11.60
CA GLN A 32 -1.54 -6.79 -10.39
C GLN A 32 -1.80 -5.57 -9.50
N ASN A 33 -2.99 -5.49 -8.91
CA ASN A 33 -3.28 -4.41 -7.98
C ASN A 33 -2.52 -4.63 -6.67
N ASN A 34 -1.62 -3.71 -6.35
CA ASN A 34 -0.79 -3.71 -5.14
C ASN A 34 -0.95 -2.41 -4.32
N VAL A 35 -2.00 -1.63 -4.59
CA VAL A 35 -2.31 -0.38 -3.90
C VAL A 35 -3.67 -0.54 -3.23
N PHE A 36 -3.70 -0.21 -1.94
CA PHE A 36 -4.86 -0.34 -1.08
C PHE A 36 -5.16 1.01 -0.42
N ARG A 37 -6.41 1.18 0.03
CA ARG A 37 -6.83 2.38 0.77
C ARG A 37 -6.93 2.06 2.24
N TYR A 38 -6.51 2.99 3.08
CA TYR A 38 -6.70 2.87 4.52
C TYR A 38 -8.17 2.66 4.89
N PRO A 39 -8.44 1.95 5.99
CA PRO A 39 -9.77 1.89 6.56
C PRO A 39 -10.22 3.30 6.99
N THR A 40 -11.43 3.70 6.60
CA THR A 40 -12.05 4.94 7.09
C THR A 40 -13.28 4.63 7.93
N ARG A 41 -13.53 5.43 8.96
CA ARG A 41 -14.70 5.25 9.86
C ARG A 41 -16.02 5.24 9.09
N SER A 42 -16.17 6.13 8.12
CA SER A 42 -17.37 6.19 7.27
C SER A 42 -17.55 4.94 6.41
N LYS A 43 -16.47 4.42 5.82
CA LYS A 43 -16.52 3.17 5.04
C LYS A 43 -16.87 1.99 5.93
N PHE A 44 -16.29 1.89 7.12
CA PHE A 44 -16.63 0.84 8.08
C PHE A 44 -18.11 0.86 8.46
N LEU A 45 -18.67 2.04 8.75
CA LEU A 45 -20.11 2.20 9.02
C LEU A 45 -20.98 1.75 7.83
N VAL A 46 -20.61 2.13 6.61
CA VAL A 46 -21.31 1.68 5.39
C VAL A 46 -21.24 0.16 5.22
N GLU A 47 -20.09 -0.44 5.54
CA GLU A 47 -19.90 -1.89 5.45
C GLU A 47 -20.70 -2.65 6.53
N MET A 48 -20.81 -2.10 7.74
CA MET A 48 -21.60 -2.67 8.83
C MET A 48 -23.10 -2.71 8.53
N VAL A 49 -23.62 -1.72 7.79
CA VAL A 49 -25.07 -1.60 7.50
C VAL A 49 -25.52 -2.55 6.37
N LEU A 50 -24.66 -3.46 5.88
CA LEU A 50 -24.97 -4.51 4.88
C LEU A 50 -25.61 -4.00 3.57
N LEU A 51 -25.62 -2.69 3.32
CA LEU A 51 -26.01 -2.06 2.06
C LEU A 51 -25.03 -2.37 0.91
N LYS A 52 -24.01 -3.20 1.19
CA LYS A 52 -23.00 -3.68 0.24
C LYS A 52 -23.64 -4.07 -1.09
N ASN A 53 -24.70 -4.86 -1.14
CA ASN A 53 -25.13 -5.43 -2.43
C ASN A 53 -25.65 -4.39 -3.45
N LYS A 54 -26.36 -3.34 -3.01
CA LYS A 54 -26.87 -2.29 -3.93
C LYS A 54 -25.89 -1.13 -4.09
N LEU A 55 -25.23 -0.72 -3.00
CA LEU A 55 -24.29 0.39 -3.01
C LEU A 55 -22.95 0.02 -3.65
N HIS A 56 -22.47 -1.21 -3.45
CA HIS A 56 -21.26 -1.72 -4.11
C HIS A 56 -21.44 -1.79 -5.63
N PHE A 57 -22.64 -2.17 -6.12
CA PHE A 57 -22.91 -2.19 -7.56
C PHE A 57 -22.84 -0.79 -8.19
N LEU A 58 -23.41 0.22 -7.54
CA LEU A 58 -23.34 1.63 -7.95
C LEU A 58 -21.91 2.20 -7.85
N LEU A 59 -21.18 1.91 -6.76
CA LEU A 59 -19.82 2.42 -6.55
C LEU A 59 -18.76 1.70 -7.40
N LYS A 60 -18.95 0.41 -7.72
CA LYS A 60 -18.05 -0.37 -8.59
C LYS A 60 -18.10 0.12 -10.03
N LYS A 61 -19.26 0.58 -10.50
CA LYS A 61 -19.44 1.21 -11.83
C LYS A 61 -18.67 2.53 -11.99
N MET A 62 -18.34 3.21 -10.88
CA MET A 62 -17.53 4.44 -10.89
C MET A 62 -16.03 4.22 -10.67
N ARG A 63 -15.58 2.98 -10.40
CA ARG A 63 -14.16 2.66 -10.23
C ARG A 63 -13.51 2.33 -11.57
N PHE A 64 -13.23 3.36 -12.37
CA PHE A 64 -12.10 3.29 -13.28
C PHE A 64 -10.83 3.39 -12.44
N SER A 65 -9.95 2.38 -12.55
CA SER A 65 -8.61 2.44 -11.98
C SER A 65 -7.76 3.40 -12.82
N THR A 66 -8.03 4.69 -12.72
CA THR A 66 -7.10 5.70 -13.21
C THR A 66 -5.91 5.69 -12.26
N PHE A 67 -4.73 5.44 -12.81
CA PHE A 67 -3.47 5.64 -12.11
C PHE A 67 -3.48 7.06 -11.56
N LYS A 68 -3.36 7.20 -10.23
CA LYS A 68 -3.28 8.50 -9.59
C LYS A 68 -1.82 8.67 -9.18
N ASP A 69 -1.17 9.73 -9.67
CA ASP A 69 0.21 10.05 -9.31
C ASP A 69 0.35 10.43 -7.82
N ASN A 70 -0.77 10.70 -7.14
CA ASN A 70 -0.84 10.95 -5.71
C ASN A 70 -1.47 9.76 -4.97
N TYR A 71 -0.66 9.11 -4.15
CA TYR A 71 -1.04 7.98 -3.28
C TYR A 71 -1.56 8.41 -1.90
N ASP A 72 -1.95 9.68 -1.75
CA ASP A 72 -2.52 10.18 -0.50
C ASP A 72 -3.61 9.25 0.03
N SER A 73 -3.51 8.92 1.32
CA SER A 73 -4.44 8.00 2.01
C SER A 73 -4.47 6.57 1.44
N SER A 74 -3.38 6.11 0.84
CA SER A 74 -3.22 4.76 0.30
C SER A 74 -1.91 4.14 0.79
N TYR A 75 -1.90 2.82 0.93
CA TYR A 75 -0.71 2.04 1.26
C TYR A 75 -0.46 1.00 0.18
N PHE A 76 0.75 0.46 0.15
CA PHE A 76 1.14 -0.58 -0.80
C PHE A 76 1.10 -1.96 -0.17
N SER A 77 0.87 -2.99 -0.98
CA SER A 77 0.94 -4.39 -0.55
C SER A 77 2.29 -4.74 0.08
N GLY A 78 2.25 -5.53 1.15
CA GLY A 78 3.45 -6.07 1.81
C GLY A 78 4.27 -7.07 0.98
N CYS A 79 3.79 -7.49 -0.21
CA CYS A 79 4.44 -8.55 -1.00
C CYS A 79 5.91 -8.26 -1.39
N ALA A 80 6.25 -6.99 -1.62
CA ALA A 80 7.59 -6.55 -1.94
C ALA A 80 7.73 -5.06 -1.60
N LEU A 81 8.48 -4.78 -0.53
CA LEU A 81 8.77 -3.43 -0.05
C LEU A 81 10.28 -3.26 0.16
N LEU A 82 10.77 -2.05 -0.07
CA LEU A 82 12.11 -1.62 0.28
C LEU A 82 12.01 -0.45 1.27
N ILE A 83 12.57 -0.63 2.46
CA ILE A 83 12.55 0.33 3.56
C ILE A 83 13.93 0.39 4.20
N SER A 84 14.33 1.58 4.69
CA SER A 84 15.57 1.71 5.44
C SER A 84 15.50 0.89 6.71
N LYS A 85 16.57 0.15 7.00
CA LYS A 85 16.67 -0.64 8.25
C LYS A 85 16.44 0.25 9.47
N ASN A 86 16.99 1.47 9.46
CA ASN A 86 16.86 2.39 10.59
C ASN A 86 15.40 2.80 10.81
N VAL A 87 14.69 3.17 9.74
CA VAL A 87 13.26 3.51 9.83
C VAL A 87 12.43 2.31 10.26
N PHE A 88 12.68 1.12 9.70
CA PHE A 88 11.97 -0.10 10.09
C PHE A 88 12.14 -0.41 11.59
N LEU A 89 13.36 -0.30 12.12
CA LEU A 89 13.64 -0.50 13.54
C LEU A 89 13.04 0.61 14.43
N GLN A 90 13.07 1.87 13.97
CA GLN A 90 12.42 2.98 14.67
C GLN A 90 10.90 2.84 14.74
N LEU A 91 10.32 2.12 13.78
CA LEU A 91 8.92 1.72 13.77
C LEU A 91 8.68 0.45 14.61
N ASN A 92 9.69 -0.16 15.23
CA ASN A 92 9.53 -1.45 15.91
C ASN A 92 9.04 -2.58 14.98
N GLY A 93 9.40 -2.51 13.69
CA GLY A 93 9.05 -3.51 12.70
C GLY A 93 7.54 -3.63 12.40
N PHE A 94 7.13 -4.83 12.01
CA PHE A 94 5.72 -5.20 11.89
C PHE A 94 5.14 -5.49 13.28
N ASP A 95 3.85 -5.25 13.44
CA ASP A 95 3.11 -5.69 14.62
C ASP A 95 2.77 -7.19 14.49
N GLU A 96 3.32 -8.00 15.40
CA GLU A 96 3.18 -9.46 15.41
C GLU A 96 1.78 -9.93 15.86
N GLU A 97 0.91 -9.03 16.36
CA GLU A 97 -0.48 -9.37 16.67
C GLU A 97 -1.34 -9.54 15.41
N PHE A 98 -0.87 -9.07 14.24
CA PHE A 98 -1.51 -9.34 12.96
C PHE A 98 -1.21 -10.77 12.49
N TYR A 99 -2.22 -11.63 12.49
CA TYR A 99 -2.06 -13.06 12.19
C TYR A 99 -1.89 -13.41 10.70
N PHE A 100 -2.24 -12.53 9.75
CA PHE A 100 -2.19 -12.90 8.32
C PHE A 100 -2.21 -11.76 7.30
N TYR A 101 -2.98 -10.69 7.57
CA TYR A 101 -3.15 -9.58 6.65
C TYR A 101 -3.20 -8.26 7.41
N HIS A 102 -2.81 -7.19 6.72
CA HIS A 102 -2.88 -5.79 7.14
C HIS A 102 -1.77 -5.34 8.11
N GLU A 103 -0.78 -6.19 8.37
CA GLU A 103 0.44 -5.80 9.06
C GLU A 103 1.16 -4.66 8.32
N GLU A 104 1.11 -4.64 6.99
CA GLU A 104 1.67 -3.55 6.21
C GLU A 104 0.84 -2.27 6.34
N CYS A 105 -0.49 -2.39 6.45
CA CYS A 105 -1.37 -1.24 6.64
C CYS A 105 -1.01 -0.49 7.92
N ASP A 106 -0.79 -1.22 9.02
CA ASP A 106 -0.33 -0.66 10.29
C ASP A 106 1.06 0.00 10.16
N LEU A 107 2.02 -0.69 9.53
CA LEU A 107 3.36 -0.15 9.29
C LEU A 107 3.33 1.19 8.55
N PHE A 108 2.52 1.28 7.48
CA PHE A 108 2.39 2.49 6.68
C PHE A 108 1.69 3.64 7.46
N ILE A 109 0.69 3.34 8.30
CA ILE A 109 0.08 4.34 9.19
C ILE A 109 1.13 4.92 10.16
N ARG A 110 1.93 4.06 10.79
CA ARG A 110 2.97 4.51 11.74
C ARG A 110 4.10 5.27 11.06
N LEU A 111 4.41 4.93 9.81
CA LEU A 111 5.35 5.69 8.98
C LEU A 111 4.83 7.10 8.67
N GLU A 112 3.58 7.22 8.21
CA GLU A 112 2.95 8.51 7.89
C GLU A 112 2.81 9.44 9.10
N GLN A 113 2.74 8.90 10.32
CA GLN A 113 2.70 9.70 11.56
C GLN A 113 4.07 10.22 12.01
N LYS A 114 5.17 9.65 11.50
CA LYS A 114 6.55 9.99 11.90
C LYS A 114 7.31 10.87 10.91
N ILE A 115 6.88 10.90 9.64
CA ILE A 115 7.42 11.78 8.59
C ILE A 115 6.69 13.12 8.64
#